data_AF-A0A2E4BDA7-F1
#
_entry.id   AF-A0A2E4BDA7-F1
#
_cell.length_a   1.000
_cell.length_b   1.000
_cell.length_c   1.000
_cell.angle_alpha   90.00
_cell.angle_beta   90.00
_cell.angle_gamma   90.00
#
_symmetry.space_group_name_H-M   'P 1'
#
loop_
_entity.id
_entity.type
_entity.pdbx_description
1 polymer ?
#
loop_
_entity_poly.entity_id
_entity_poly.type
_entity_poly.pdbx_seq_one_letter_code
_entity_poly.pdbx_strand_id
1 'polypeptide(L)' 'MTDKPIDILKKVRSIAIVGISKKAEKDSYVVMQFLLEKGYDVFPVNPNYKNELILGKKCSAYLKDIDENIDMV' A
#
# COMPACT_ATOMS: atom_id res chain seq x y z
N MET A 1 -8.95 -14.52 -24.14
CA MET A 1 -8.42 -13.83 -22.94
C MET A 1 -7.61 -14.84 -22.15
N THR A 2 -6.28 -14.77 -22.17
CA THR A 2 -5.43 -15.61 -21.31
C THR A 2 -4.22 -14.79 -20.87
N ASP A 3 -4.47 -13.65 -20.22
CA ASP A 3 -3.41 -13.02 -19.44
C ASP A 3 -3.13 -13.92 -18.24
N LYS A 4 -1.88 -14.34 -18.07
CA LYS A 4 -1.49 -15.11 -16.89
C LYS A 4 -1.48 -14.16 -15.69
N PRO A 5 -1.73 -14.63 -14.46
CA PRO A 5 -1.69 -13.77 -13.27
C PRO A 5 -0.40 -12.94 -13.15
N ILE A 6 0.73 -13.49 -13.60
CA ILE A 6 2.01 -12.79 -13.63
C ILE A 6 2.04 -11.53 -14.50
N ASP A 7 1.25 -11.49 -15.59
CA ASP A 7 1.23 -10.35 -16.50
C ASP A 7 0.45 -9.16 -15.93
N ILE A 8 -0.43 -9.42 -14.96
CA ILE A 8 -1.09 -8.38 -14.15
C ILE A 8 -0.05 -7.73 -13.22
N LEU A 9 0.73 -8.55 -12.50
CA LEU A 9 1.74 -8.07 -11.56
C LEU A 9 2.81 -7.17 -12.22
N LYS A 10 3.13 -7.41 -13.49
CA LYS A 10 4.07 -6.58 -14.26
C LYS A 10 3.57 -5.16 -14.55
N LYS A 11 2.26 -4.91 -14.44
CA LYS A 11 1.64 -3.62 -14.76
C LYS A 11 1.34 -2.78 -13.52
N VAL A 12 1.39 -3.37 -12.33
CA VAL A 12 1.11 -2.72 -11.05
C VAL A 12 2.20 -1.69 -10.72
N ARG A 13 1.79 -0.50 -10.33
CA ARG A 13 2.66 0.59 -9.87
C ARG A 13 2.18 1.16 -8.54
N SER A 14 0.88 1.27 -8.34
CA SER A 14 0.27 1.74 -7.09
C SER A 14 -0.35 0.61 -6.28
N ILE A 15 -0.04 0.58 -4.98
CA ILE A 15 -0.49 -0.49 -4.07
C ILE A 15 -1.05 0.13 -2.78
N ALA A 16 -2.27 -0.21 -2.41
CA ALA A 16 -2.81 0.16 -1.10
C ALA A 16 -2.61 -0.97 -0.09
N ILE A 17 -2.10 -0.67 1.11
CA ILE A 17 -1.93 -1.66 2.18
C ILE A 17 -2.99 -1.44 3.24
N VAL A 18 -4.02 -2.29 3.22
CA VAL A 18 -5.10 -2.28 4.21
C VAL A 18 -4.67 -3.00 5.49
N GLY A 19 -4.84 -2.36 6.64
CA GLY A 19 -4.41 -2.90 7.93
C GLY A 19 -2.94 -2.65 8.24
N ILE A 20 -2.34 -1.61 7.64
CA ILE A 20 -0.97 -1.19 7.96
C ILE A 20 -0.79 -0.94 9.46
N SER A 21 0.34 -1.37 10.01
CA SER A 21 0.80 -1.07 11.37
C SER A 21 2.00 -0.14 11.31
N LYS A 22 2.15 0.74 12.31
CA LYS A 22 3.38 1.54 12.50
C LYS A 22 4.50 0.83 13.26
N LYS A 23 4.20 -0.37 13.80
CA LYS A 23 5.14 -1.21 14.54
C LYS A 23 6.03 -1.99 13.58
N ALA A 24 7.35 -1.86 13.73
CA ALA A 24 8.33 -2.44 12.80
C ALA A 24 8.33 -3.97 12.79
N GLU A 25 7.91 -4.61 13.88
CA GLU A 25 7.80 -6.07 13.99
C GLU A 25 6.57 -6.67 13.28
N LYS A 26 5.67 -5.83 12.72
CA LYS A 26 4.47 -6.30 12.02
C LYS A 26 4.74 -6.48 10.54
N ASP A 27 4.25 -7.59 9.99
CA ASP A 27 4.41 -7.92 8.57
C ASP A 27 3.94 -6.80 7.65
N SER A 28 2.84 -6.12 7.96
CA SER A 28 2.35 -5.01 7.14
C SER A 28 3.33 -3.82 7.07
N TYR A 29 4.11 -3.57 8.13
CA TYR A 29 5.18 -2.57 8.12
C TYR A 29 6.35 -3.04 7.23
N VAL A 30 6.79 -4.28 7.40
CA VAL A 30 7.90 -4.86 6.63
C VAL A 30 7.57 -4.91 5.13
N VAL A 31 6.35 -5.32 4.78
CA VAL A 31 5.86 -5.33 3.40
C VAL A 31 5.81 -3.92 2.82
N MET A 32 5.29 -2.93 3.57
CA MET A 32 5.25 -1.55 3.12
C MET A 32 6.67 -1.00 2.85
N GLN A 33 7.60 -1.26 3.76
CA GLN A 33 8.99 -0.85 3.62
C GLN A 33 9.62 -1.45 2.35
N PHE A 34 9.47 -2.76 2.17
CA PHE A 34 9.98 -3.45 0.98
C PHE A 34 9.41 -2.86 -0.33
N LEU A 35 8.10 -2.61 -0.39
CA LEU A 35 7.46 -2.06 -1.59
C LEU A 35 7.93 -0.63 -1.89
N LEU A 36 8.11 0.21 -0.86
CA LEU A 36 8.69 1.54 -1.02
C LEU A 36 10.14 1.48 -1.54
N GLU A 37 10.97 0.58 -1.00
CA GLU A 37 12.35 0.35 -1.44
C GLU A 37 12.42 -0.15 -2.90
N LYS A 38 11.38 -0.86 -3.37
CA LYS A 38 11.24 -1.28 -4.77
C LYS A 38 10.67 -0.20 -5.69
N GLY A 39 10.31 0.97 -5.16
CA GLY A 39 9.84 2.11 -5.93
C GLY A 39 8.36 2.08 -6.29
N TYR A 40 7.54 1.28 -5.59
CA TYR A 40 6.09 1.33 -5.74
C TYR A 40 5.49 2.58 -5.08
N ASP A 41 4.38 3.06 -5.63
CA ASP A 41 3.56 4.06 -4.98
C ASP A 41 2.65 3.40 -3.96
N VAL A 42 3.03 3.46 -2.69
CA VAL A 42 2.33 2.76 -1.60
C VAL A 42 1.42 3.69 -0.81
N PHE A 43 0.16 3.26 -0.64
CA PHE A 43 -0.90 3.98 0.07
C PHE A 43 -1.31 3.24 1.36
N PRO A 44 -0.87 3.69 2.55
CA PRO A 44 -1.22 3.06 3.81
C PRO A 44 -2.69 3.32 4.20
N VAL A 45 -3.44 2.26 4.55
CA VAL A 45 -4.86 2.36 4.95
C VAL A 45 -5.11 1.71 6.30
N ASN A 46 -5.46 2.50 7.30
CA ASN A 46 -5.90 2.04 8.62
C ASN A 46 -6.62 3.17 9.39
N PRO A 47 -7.90 3.00 9.76
CA PRO A 47 -8.62 4.00 10.56
C PRO A 47 -7.94 4.38 11.87
N ASN A 48 -7.20 3.46 12.49
CA ASN A 48 -6.50 3.68 13.76
C ASN A 48 -5.29 4.61 13.63
N TYR A 49 -4.78 4.84 12.42
CA TYR A 49 -3.60 5.66 12.15
C TYR A 49 -3.91 6.82 11.19
N LYS A 50 -5.18 7.21 11.07
CA LYS A 50 -5.61 8.29 10.15
C LYS A 50 -4.76 9.55 10.35
N ASN A 51 -4.25 10.08 9.24
CA ASN A 51 -3.37 11.26 9.16
C ASN A 51 -1.98 11.10 9.80
N GLU A 52 -1.63 9.93 10.37
CA GLU A 52 -0.26 9.66 10.80
C GLU A 52 0.66 9.38 9.60
N LEU A 53 1.95 9.67 9.78
CA LEU A 53 3.00 9.28 8.82
C LEU A 53 3.56 7.91 9.22
N ILE A 54 3.50 6.96 8.29
CA ILE A 54 4.14 5.64 8.40
C ILE A 54 5.11 5.53 7.23
N LEU A 55 6.41 5.36 7.51
CA LEU A 55 7.46 5.31 6.49
C LEU A 55 7.41 6.51 5.50
N GLY A 56 7.07 7.70 6.02
CA GLY A 56 6.96 8.93 5.24
C GLY A 56 5.69 9.07 4.39
N LYS A 57 4.76 8.10 4.41
CA LYS A 57 3.47 8.16 3.71
C LYS A 57 2.34 8.45 4.70
N LYS A 58 1.41 9.33 4.30
CA LYS A 58 0.23 9.68 5.10
C LYS A 58 -0.80 8.55 5.05
N CYS A 59 -1.27 8.09 6.20
CA CYS A 59 -2.26 7.02 6.28
C CYS A 59 -3.70 7.53 6.15
N SER A 60 -4.42 6.95 5.19
CA SER A 60 -5.86 7.16 4.99
C SER A 60 -6.65 6.25 5.92
N ALA A 61 -7.85 6.67 6.32
CA ALA A 61 -8.71 5.82 7.14
C ALA A 61 -9.35 4.72 6.30
N TYR A 62 -9.81 5.05 5.09
CA TYR A 62 -10.48 4.13 4.18
C TYR A 62 -9.89 4.24 2.77
N LEU A 63 -10.05 3.17 1.97
CA LEU A 63 -9.64 3.16 0.56
C LEU A 63 -10.30 4.29 -0.25
N LYS A 64 -11.57 4.59 0.03
CA LYS A 64 -12.33 5.67 -0.63
C LYS A 64 -11.80 7.08 -0.35
N ASP A 65 -10.89 7.23 0.61
CA ASP A 65 -10.28 8.52 0.94
C ASP A 65 -8.99 8.77 0.12
N ILE A 66 -8.64 7.86 -0.79
CA ILE A 66 -7.49 7.96 -1.69
C ILE A 66 -8.03 8.44 -3.06
N ASP A 67 -7.55 9.60 -3.50
CA ASP A 67 -8.00 10.23 -4.76
C ASP A 67 -7.23 9.67 -5.97
N GLU A 68 -6.12 8.97 -5.75
CA GLU A 68 -5.29 8.33 -6.75
C GLU A 68 -5.83 6.96 -7.19
N ASN A 69 -5.52 6.57 -8.45
CA ASN A 69 -5.85 5.23 -8.94
C ASN A 69 -4.94 4.18 -8.28
N ILE A 70 -5.57 3.17 -7.67
CA ILE A 70 -4.90 2.03 -7.04
C ILE A 70 -4.95 0.82 -7.98
N ASP A 71 -3.79 0.30 -8.38
CA ASP A 71 -3.70 -0.89 -9.23
C ASP A 71 -3.95 -2.19 -8.44
N MET A 72 -3.58 -2.20 -7.15
CA MET A 72 -3.63 -3.38 -6.28
C MET A 72 -3.91 -3.02 -4.82
N VAL A 73 -4.63 -3.90 -4.14
CA VAL A 73 -4.91 -3.85 -2.69
C VAL A 73 -4.40 -5.12 -2.03
#